data_AF-A0A9N9I617-F1
#
_entry.id   AF-A0A9N9I617-F1
#
_cell.length_a   1.000
_cell.length_b   1.000
_cell.length_c   1.000
_cell.angle_alpha   90.00
_cell.angle_beta   90.00
_cell.angle_gamma   90.00
#
_symmetry.space_group_name_H-M   'P 1'
#
loop_
_entity.id
_entity.type
_entity.pdbx_description
1 polymer ?
#
loop_
_entity_poly.entity_id
_entity_poly.type
_entity_poly.pdbx_seq_one_letter_code
_entity_poly.pdbx_strand_id
1 'polypeptide(L)' 'MTTRKRVSLSAAQKRELCEKKEKNPNLSNVELALQYHVGKSTITDILREKRRWLSISESQENVKKFCGP' A
#
# COMPACT_ATOMS: atom_id res chain seq x y z
N MET A 1 -2.90 -6.75 27.84
CA MET A 1 -2.06 -6.99 26.64
C MET A 1 -2.78 -6.38 25.45
N THR A 2 -2.30 -5.28 24.88
CA THR A 2 -2.96 -4.65 23.72
C THR A 2 -2.65 -5.48 22.48
N THR A 3 -3.64 -6.25 22.02
CA THR A 3 -3.54 -6.98 20.74
C THR A 3 -3.47 -5.94 19.62
N ARG A 4 -2.25 -5.59 19.19
CA ARG A 4 -2.03 -4.70 18.05
C ARG A 4 -2.62 -5.40 16.82
N LYS A 5 -3.81 -4.99 16.40
CA LYS A 5 -4.43 -5.43 15.14
C LYS A 5 -3.43 -5.14 14.01
N ARG A 6 -2.98 -6.18 13.33
CA ARG A 6 -2.14 -6.02 12.13
C ARG A 6 -3.03 -5.41 11.04
N VAL A 7 -2.79 -4.15 10.72
CA VAL A 7 -3.43 -3.49 9.58
C VAL A 7 -2.78 -4.04 8.32
N SER A 8 -3.49 -4.91 7.60
CA SER A 8 -3.10 -5.36 6.27
C SER A 8 -3.61 -4.35 5.25
N LEU A 9 -2.69 -3.59 4.65
CA LEU A 9 -3.03 -2.73 3.51
C LEU A 9 -3.23 -3.58 2.25
N SER A 10 -4.32 -3.31 1.53
CA SER A 10 -4.57 -3.89 0.21
C SER A 10 -3.52 -3.40 -0.79
N ALA A 11 -3.27 -4.17 -1.84
CA ALA A 11 -2.32 -3.79 -2.89
C ALA A 11 -2.66 -2.43 -3.53
N ALA A 12 -3.95 -2.13 -3.72
CA ALA A 12 -4.42 -0.81 -4.18
C ALA A 12 -4.00 0.33 -3.23
N GLN A 13 -4.09 0.12 -1.91
CA GLN A 13 -3.68 1.13 -0.92
C GLN A 13 -2.16 1.34 -0.89
N LYS A 14 -1.39 0.25 -1.04
CA LYS A 14 0.07 0.32 -1.14
C LYS A 14 0.51 1.09 -2.39
N ARG A 15 -0.21 0.92 -3.51
CA ARG A 15 -0.01 1.67 -4.76
C ARG A 15 -0.36 3.15 -4.56
N GLU A 16 -1.54 3.46 -4.03
CA GLU A 16 -1.97 4.84 -3.79
C GLU A 16 -0.94 5.57 -2.91
N LEU A 17 -0.41 4.92 -1.88
CA LEU A 17 0.69 5.43 -1.07
C LEU A 17 1.93 5.74 -1.91
N CYS A 18 2.35 4.83 -2.79
CA CYS A 18 3.51 5.04 -3.66
C CYS A 18 3.29 6.21 -4.64
N GLU A 19 2.11 6.29 -5.26
CA GLU A 19 1.75 7.40 -6.18
C GLU A 19 1.67 8.73 -5.42
N LYS A 20 1.12 8.73 -4.21
CA LYS A 20 1.01 9.93 -3.38
C LYS A 20 2.38 10.43 -2.93
N LYS A 21 3.31 9.51 -2.65
CA LYS A 21 4.71 9.82 -2.34
C LYS A 21 5.46 10.35 -3.56
N GLU A 22 5.17 9.83 -4.75
CA GLU A 22 5.78 10.31 -6.00
C GLU A 22 5.28 11.70 -6.38
N LYS A 23 3.98 11.97 -6.21
CA LYS A 23 3.38 13.30 -6.40
C LYS A 23 3.81 14.30 -5.35
N ASN A 24 4.07 13.84 -4.12
CA ASN A 24 4.43 14.69 -2.99
C ASN A 24 5.68 14.14 -2.28
N PRO A 25 6.88 14.42 -2.80
CA PRO A 25 8.12 14.00 -2.16
C PRO A 25 8.31 14.62 -0.76
N ASN A 26 7.65 15.76 -0.50
CA ASN A 26 7.67 16.46 0.80
C ASN A 26 6.87 15.76 1.91
N LEU A 27 5.95 14.85 1.59
CA LEU A 27 5.17 14.14 2.63
C LEU A 27 6.11 13.25 3.46
N SER A 28 6.10 13.37 4.79
CA SER A 28 6.95 12.54 5.64
C SER A 28 6.44 11.10 5.71
N ASN A 29 7.36 10.14 5.82
CA ASN A 29 7.00 8.73 6.06
C ASN A 29 6.21 8.55 7.37
N VAL A 30 6.41 9.45 8.32
CA VAL A 30 5.69 9.47 9.61
C VAL A 30 4.21 9.81 9.41
N GLU A 31 3.94 10.78 8.54
CA GLU A 31 2.59 11.24 8.26
C GLU A 31 1.78 10.20 7.48
N LEU A 32 2.43 9.52 6.52
CA LEU A 32 1.85 8.36 5.84
C LEU A 32 1.59 7.21 6.81
N ALA A 33 2.53 6.92 7.73
CA ALA A 33 2.33 5.88 8.73
C ALA A 33 1.08 6.15 9.60
N LEU A 34 0.88 7.41 10.00
CA LEU A 34 -0.30 7.83 10.76
C LEU A 34 -1.58 7.73 9.93
N GLN A 35 -1.58 8.25 8.70
CA GLN A 35 -2.75 8.26 7.82
C GLN A 35 -3.26 6.86 7.49
N TYR A 36 -2.35 5.91 7.30
CA TYR A 36 -2.68 4.52 6.99
C TYR A 36 -2.71 3.62 8.23
N HIS A 37 -2.50 4.17 9.44
CA HIS A 37 -2.40 3.45 10.71
C HIS A 37 -1.44 2.25 10.66
N VAL A 38 -0.32 2.41 9.95
CA VAL A 38 0.72 1.39 9.82
C VAL A 38 2.01 1.83 10.49
N GLY A 39 2.91 0.89 10.74
CA GLY A 39 4.24 1.21 11.25
C GLY A 39 5.09 1.91 10.18
N LYS A 40 6.03 2.76 10.61
CA LYS A 40 7.05 3.34 9.71
C LYS A 40 7.79 2.25 8.92
N SER A 41 8.07 1.11 9.55
CA SER A 41 8.70 -0.03 8.91
C SER A 41 7.89 -0.56 7.73
N THR A 42 6.56 -0.60 7.85
CA THR A 42 5.66 -1.00 6.76
C THR A 42 5.69 0.01 5.61
N ILE A 43 5.72 1.31 5.91
CA ILE A 43 5.86 2.36 4.89
C ILE A 43 7.18 2.19 4.12
N THR A 44 8.30 2.03 4.83
CA THR A 44 9.62 1.85 4.20
C THR A 44 9.67 0.58 3.34
N ASP A 45 9.08 -0.52 3.82
CA ASP A 45 9.02 -1.78 3.08
C ASP A 45 8.19 -1.65 1.79
N ILE A 46 7.01 -1.00 1.87
CA ILE A 46 6.17 -0.67 0.71
C ILE A 46 6.93 0.23 -0.27
N LEU A 47 7.62 1.27 0.21
CA LEU A 47 8.38 2.18 -0.64
C LEU A 47 9.58 1.50 -1.31
N ARG A 48 10.23 0.56 -0.62
CA ARG A 48 11.32 -0.26 -1.17
C ARG A 48 10.81 -1.14 -2.30
N GLU A 49 9.61 -1.71 -2.13
CA GLU A 49 8.91 -2.47 -3.16
C GLU A 49 8.03 -1.60 -4.08
N LYS A 50 8.20 -0.26 -4.11
CA LYS A 50 7.29 0.62 -4.88
C LYS A 50 7.19 0.23 -6.36
N ARG A 51 8.31 -0.18 -6.97
CA ARG A 51 8.36 -0.65 -8.37
C ARG A 51 7.44 -1.85 -8.56
N ARG A 52 7.44 -2.78 -7.60
CA ARG A 52 6.59 -3.97 -7.61
C ARG A 52 5.12 -3.58 -7.46
N TRP A 53 4.78 -2.70 -6.51
CA TRP A 53 3.39 -2.26 -6.29
C TRP A 53 2.82 -1.47 -7.46
N LEU A 54 3.63 -0.63 -8.11
CA LEU A 54 3.25 0.09 -9.33
C LEU A 54 3.06 -0.87 -10.52
N SER A 55 3.87 -1.94 -10.60
CA SER A 55 3.79 -2.94 -11.68
C SER A 55 2.63 -3.94 -11.52
N ILE A 56 2.23 -4.29 -10.28
CA ILE A 56 1.13 -5.24 -10.01
C ILE A 56 -0.22 -4.74 -10.54
N SER A 57 -0.39 -3.43 -10.76
CA SER A 57 -1.66 -2.89 -11.25
C SER A 57 -2.01 -3.32 -12.67
N GLU A 58 -1.03 -3.68 -13.51
CA GLU A 58 -1.34 -4.25 -14.83
C GLU A 58 -2.01 -5.62 -14.69
N SER A 59 -1.70 -6.35 -13.61
CA SER A 59 -2.17 -7.72 -13.38
C SER A 59 -3.45 -7.80 -12.56
N GLN A 60 -3.77 -6.80 -11.74
CA GLN A 60 -4.91 -6.86 -10.81
C GLN A 60 -6.26 -6.48 -11.44
N GLU A 61 -6.30 -5.95 -12.67
CA GLU A 61 -7.57 -5.76 -13.41
C GLU A 61 -8.12 -7.07 -14.00
N ASN A 62 -7.40 -8.20 -13.87
CA ASN A 62 -7.85 -9.52 -14.32
C ASN A 62 -8.27 -10.44 -13.16
N VAL A 63 -9.04 -9.93 -12.20
CA VAL A 63 -9.97 -10.78 -11.44
C VAL A 63 -11.40 -10.35 -11.73
N LYS A 64 -11.73 -10.27 -13.02
CA LYS A 64 -13.11 -10.33 -13.47
C LYS A 64 -13.65 -11.68 -12.96
N LYS A 65 -14.55 -11.59 -11.99
CA LYS A 65 -15.27 -12.69 -11.38
C LYS A 65 -15.68 -13.72 -12.43
N PHE A 66 -15.02 -14.87 -12.49
CA PHE A 66 -15.65 -16.08 -12.98
C PHE A 66 -16.32 -16.75 -11.77
N CYS A 67 -17.53 -16.28 -11.44
CA CYS A 67 -18.55 -17.15 -10.86
C CYS A 67 -19.21 -17.85 -12.05
N GLY A 68 -18.72 -19.04 -12.39
CA GLY A 68 -19.43 -19.92 -13.31
C GLY A 68 -20.61 -20.59 -12.58
N PRO A 69 -21.72 -20.91 -13.28
CA PRO A 69 -22.81 -21.73 -12.74
C PRO A 69 -22.39 -23.19 -12.51
#